data_AF-A0A816G2B9-F1
#
_entry.id   AF-A0A816G2B9-F1
#
_cell.length_a   1.000
_cell.length_b   1.000
_cell.length_c   1.000
_cell.angle_alpha   90.00
_cell.angle_beta   90.00
_cell.angle_gamma   90.00
#
_symmetry.space_group_name_H-M   'P 1'
#
loop_
_entity.id
_entity.type
_entity.pdbx_description
1 polymer ?
#
loop_
_entity_poly.entity_id
_entity_poly.type
_entity_poly.pdbx_seq_one_letter_code
_entity_poly.pdbx_strand_id
1 'polypeptide(L)'
;TSTDSISSDLNDLSLNNTSTSPASSPPSSSKVNRLPQSGPITVFKSIRLTDQLCMGGFTYQVKDTLKDEIRWTCKERRNKKSPCRKAINTTKNSGTEQNPSYSFVSSNSMAHNHPPDEDSQVVSTFKSKLKQVGQANRSAPPTKLYNHLATEMKLSDKQMGMLTRSDTL
;
A
#
# COMPACT_ATOMS: atom_id res chain seq x y z
N THR A 1 -19.64 -34.84 -65.18
CA THR A 1 -20.97 -34.20 -65.19
C THR A 1 -21.06 -33.33 -63.96
N SER A 2 -20.62 -32.07 -64.10
CA SER A 2 -21.49 -30.88 -64.10
C SER A 2 -21.54 -30.31 -62.67
N THR A 3 -20.80 -29.23 -62.36
CA THR A 3 -21.25 -27.81 -62.35
C THR A 3 -22.53 -27.64 -61.53
N ASP A 4 -22.60 -26.81 -60.49
CA ASP A 4 -22.33 -25.37 -60.51
C ASP A 4 -22.08 -24.78 -59.11
N SER A 5 -21.23 -23.75 -59.08
CA SER A 5 -21.14 -22.71 -58.05
C SER A 5 -22.29 -21.70 -58.24
N ILE A 6 -22.53 -20.79 -57.27
CA ILE A 6 -22.67 -19.32 -57.44
C ILE A 6 -23.50 -18.66 -56.29
N SER A 7 -22.94 -17.53 -55.82
CA SER A 7 -23.45 -16.33 -55.12
C SER A 7 -24.21 -16.42 -53.80
N SER A 8 -23.76 -15.78 -52.72
CA SER A 8 -23.55 -14.33 -52.44
C SER A 8 -24.88 -13.58 -52.27
N ASP A 9 -25.14 -13.07 -51.06
CA ASP A 9 -25.51 -11.66 -50.88
C ASP A 9 -25.26 -11.19 -49.43
N LEU A 10 -24.52 -10.08 -49.37
CA LEU A 10 -24.28 -9.20 -48.23
C LEU A 10 -25.47 -8.23 -48.13
N ASN A 11 -25.90 -7.87 -46.92
CA ASN A 11 -26.23 -6.50 -46.50
C ASN A 11 -27.02 -6.53 -45.18
N ASP A 12 -26.42 -5.99 -44.11
CA ASP A 12 -27.10 -4.95 -43.33
C ASP A 12 -26.08 -4.21 -42.46
N LEU A 13 -25.62 -3.06 -42.96
CA LEU A 13 -24.94 -2.01 -42.20
C LEU A 13 -25.86 -0.79 -42.29
N SER A 14 -26.63 -0.54 -41.24
CA SER A 14 -27.28 0.75 -41.00
C SER A 14 -26.61 1.47 -39.84
N LEU A 15 -25.65 2.33 -40.19
CA LEU A 15 -25.17 3.44 -39.38
C LEU A 15 -26.29 4.49 -39.26
N ASN A 16 -26.66 4.87 -38.05
CA ASN A 16 -27.25 6.19 -37.80
C ASN A 16 -26.51 6.85 -36.64
N ASN A 17 -25.56 7.71 -37.02
CA ASN A 17 -24.97 8.75 -36.18
C ASN A 17 -26.00 9.85 -35.94
N THR A 18 -26.19 10.26 -34.68
CA THR A 18 -26.55 11.65 -34.41
C THR A 18 -25.84 12.10 -33.14
N SER A 19 -24.82 12.92 -33.36
CA SER A 19 -24.02 13.61 -32.36
C SER A 19 -24.84 14.73 -31.71
N THR A 20 -24.92 14.76 -30.39
CA THR A 20 -25.12 16.02 -29.65
C THR A 20 -24.47 15.89 -28.27
N SER A 21 -23.22 16.31 -28.16
CA SER A 21 -22.67 16.84 -26.89
C SER A 21 -23.04 18.34 -26.84
N PRO A 22 -23.28 18.92 -25.65
CA PRO A 22 -22.14 19.48 -24.93
C PRO A 22 -22.23 19.35 -23.39
N ALA A 23 -21.11 19.74 -22.76
CA ALA A 23 -20.96 20.12 -21.36
C ALA A 23 -20.62 19.00 -20.35
N SER A 24 -19.34 18.60 -20.39
CA SER A 24 -18.40 18.67 -19.25
C SER A 24 -19.01 18.74 -17.84
N SER A 25 -19.13 17.57 -17.21
CA SER A 25 -18.95 17.43 -15.76
C SER A 25 -17.60 16.74 -15.53
N PRO A 26 -16.67 17.29 -14.74
CA PRO A 26 -15.46 16.56 -14.38
C PRO A 26 -15.85 15.27 -13.62
N PRO A 27 -15.17 14.12 -13.81
CA PRO A 27 -15.34 13.02 -12.89
C PRO A 27 -14.85 13.49 -11.52
N SER A 28 -15.79 13.75 -10.62
CA SER A 28 -15.50 14.12 -9.24
C SER A 28 -14.65 13.02 -8.62
N SER A 29 -13.39 13.36 -8.41
CA SER A 29 -12.39 12.62 -7.66
C SER A 29 -12.84 12.46 -6.22
N SER A 30 -13.68 11.47 -5.96
CA SER A 30 -14.15 11.14 -4.61
C SER A 30 -14.33 9.64 -4.46
N LYS A 31 -13.34 8.85 -4.91
CA LYS A 31 -12.93 7.67 -4.13
C LYS A 31 -12.21 8.19 -2.87
N VAL A 32 -13.00 8.76 -1.97
CA VAL A 32 -12.54 9.15 -0.64
C VAL A 32 -12.13 7.86 0.06
N ASN A 33 -10.84 7.76 0.37
CA ASN A 33 -10.20 6.76 1.22
C ASN A 33 -11.16 6.14 2.25
N ARG A 34 -11.85 5.07 1.88
CA ARG A 34 -12.52 4.21 2.86
C ARG A 34 -11.40 3.46 3.56
N LEU A 35 -11.06 3.92 4.77
CA LEU A 35 -10.41 3.08 5.75
C LEU A 35 -11.13 1.72 5.76
N PRO A 36 -10.42 0.58 5.71
CA PRO A 36 -11.06 -0.71 5.91
C PRO A 36 -11.68 -0.69 7.31
N GLN A 37 -13.01 -0.52 7.37
CA GLN A 37 -13.75 -0.50 8.64
C GLN A 37 -13.71 -1.87 9.34
N SER A 38 -13.32 -2.92 8.62
CA SER A 38 -13.05 -4.26 9.16
C SER A 38 -12.13 -4.98 8.18
N GLY A 39 -10.84 -5.03 8.47
CA GLY A 39 -9.86 -5.72 7.64
C GLY A 39 -8.54 -5.91 8.40
N PRO A 40 -7.77 -6.96 8.09
CA PRO A 40 -6.48 -7.20 8.73
C PRO A 40 -5.56 -6.00 8.49
N ILE A 41 -5.02 -5.43 9.57
CA ILE A 41 -4.07 -4.33 9.48
C ILE A 41 -2.65 -4.87 9.45
N THR A 42 -1.86 -4.42 8.48
CA THR A 42 -0.44 -4.76 8.41
C THR A 42 0.37 -3.84 9.32
N VAL A 43 0.93 -4.43 10.38
CA VAL A 43 1.95 -3.81 11.24
C VAL A 43 3.28 -4.48 10.96
N PHE A 44 4.35 -3.70 10.83
CA PHE A 44 5.72 -4.23 10.73
C PHE A 44 6.66 -3.49 11.67
N LYS A 45 7.70 -4.19 12.13
CA LYS A 45 8.75 -3.59 12.96
C LYS A 45 9.66 -2.71 12.12
N SER A 46 9.73 -1.41 12.37
CA SER A 46 10.68 -0.54 11.68
C SER A 46 12.12 -0.97 11.95
N ILE A 47 13.03 -0.64 11.02
CA ILE A 47 14.48 -0.74 11.19
C ILE A 47 14.99 -0.03 12.46
N ARG A 48 14.28 1.00 12.94
CA ARG A 48 14.54 1.74 14.19
C ARG A 48 13.84 1.15 15.43
N LEU A 49 13.45 -0.13 15.40
CA LEU A 49 12.87 -0.87 16.53
C LEU A 49 11.50 -0.35 17.02
N THR A 50 10.84 0.52 16.25
CA THR A 50 9.49 1.01 16.56
C THR A 50 8.51 0.41 15.55
N ASP A 51 7.39 -0.13 16.02
CA ASP A 51 6.37 -0.66 15.12
C ASP A 51 5.82 0.46 14.21
N GLN A 52 5.56 0.10 12.97
CA GLN A 52 4.93 0.95 11.97
C GLN A 52 3.68 0.28 11.45
N LEU A 53 2.61 1.07 11.37
CA LEU A 53 1.34 0.71 10.78
C LEU A 53 1.31 1.26 9.36
N CYS A 54 0.97 0.45 8.37
CA CYS A 54 0.72 0.91 7.01
C CYS A 54 -0.73 0.67 6.64
N MET A 55 -1.43 1.74 6.28
CA MET A 55 -2.85 1.69 5.94
C MET A 55 -3.18 2.78 4.93
N GLY A 56 -3.82 2.40 3.82
CA GLY A 56 -4.32 3.33 2.78
C GLY A 56 -3.23 4.23 2.18
N GLY A 57 -2.01 3.71 1.99
CA GLY A 57 -0.88 4.51 1.49
C GLY A 57 -0.29 5.51 2.50
N PHE A 58 -0.74 5.49 3.77
CA PHE A 58 -0.17 6.29 4.87
C PHE A 58 0.54 5.44 5.94
N THR A 59 1.72 5.90 6.38
CA THR A 59 2.51 5.24 7.42
C THR A 59 2.31 5.93 8.75
N TYR A 60 2.07 5.15 9.80
CA TYR A 60 1.91 5.63 11.16
C TYR A 60 2.97 5.01 12.08
N GLN A 61 3.34 5.74 13.11
CA GLN A 61 4.26 5.32 14.16
C GLN A 61 3.50 5.21 15.48
N VAL A 62 3.89 4.26 16.31
CA VAL A 62 3.39 4.16 17.69
C VAL A 62 3.65 5.49 18.40
N LYS A 63 2.59 6.03 19.00
CA LYS A 63 2.67 7.18 19.90
C LYS A 63 2.60 6.69 21.34
N ASP A 64 1.51 6.00 21.68
CA ASP A 64 1.21 5.55 23.04
C ASP A 64 0.68 4.11 22.98
N THR A 65 1.07 3.27 23.93
CA THR A 65 0.50 1.93 24.13
C THR A 65 -0.27 1.95 25.45
N LEU A 66 -1.60 1.82 25.35
CA LEU A 66 -2.51 1.64 26.48
C LEU A 66 -2.72 0.14 26.72
N LYS A 67 -3.48 -0.21 27.76
CA LYS A 67 -3.70 -1.62 28.18
C LYS A 67 -4.26 -2.48 27.04
N ASP A 68 -5.29 -1.98 26.35
CA ASP A 68 -6.00 -2.72 25.31
C ASP A 68 -5.92 -2.03 23.93
N GLU A 69 -5.33 -0.82 23.86
CA GLU A 69 -5.27 -0.01 22.66
C GLU A 69 -3.85 0.50 22.38
N ILE A 70 -3.51 0.59 21.10
CA ILE A 70 -2.29 1.24 20.62
C ILE A 70 -2.71 2.43 19.78
N ARG A 71 -2.17 3.59 20.14
CA ARG A 71 -2.37 4.84 19.42
C ARG A 71 -1.24 5.06 18.45
N TRP A 72 -1.60 5.21 17.19
CA TRP A 72 -0.72 5.47 16.07
C TRP A 72 -0.89 6.91 15.57
N THR A 73 0.21 7.56 15.20
CA THR A 73 0.17 8.88 14.57
C THR A 73 0.93 8.87 13.26
N CYS A 74 0.44 9.63 12.28
CA CYS A 74 1.08 9.67 10.97
C CYS A 74 2.56 10.08 11.08
N LYS A 75 3.43 9.42 10.32
CA LYS A 75 4.88 9.72 10.26
C LYS A 75 5.16 11.18 9.92
N GLU A 76 4.35 11.78 9.05
CA GLU A 76 4.46 13.19 8.64
C GLU A 76 4.03 14.18 9.74
N ARG A 77 3.62 13.71 10.92
CA ARG A 77 3.42 14.57 12.10
C ARG A 77 4.67 15.35 12.50
N ARG A 78 5.86 14.82 12.23
CA ARG A 78 7.14 15.46 12.53
C ARG A 78 7.57 16.50 11.48
N ASN A 79 6.82 16.66 10.39
CA ASN A 79 7.11 17.66 9.37
C ASN A 79 6.95 19.06 9.96
N LYS A 80 8.05 19.84 10.00
CA LYS A 80 8.07 21.18 10.60
C LYS A 80 7.21 22.20 9.84
N LYS A 81 7.01 22.01 8.54
CA LYS A 81 6.25 22.95 7.69
C LYS A 81 4.75 22.69 7.73
N SER A 82 4.35 21.42 7.67
CA SER A 82 2.94 21.03 7.62
C SER A 82 2.71 19.72 8.38
N PRO A 83 2.62 19.76 9.73
CA PRO A 83 2.54 18.56 10.54
C PRO A 83 1.20 17.84 10.36
N CYS A 84 1.24 16.58 9.92
CA CYS A 84 0.03 15.77 9.83
C CYS A 84 -0.54 15.45 11.21
N ARG A 85 -1.85 15.65 11.40
CA ARG A 85 -2.54 15.40 12.67
C ARG A 85 -3.37 14.11 12.69
N LYS A 86 -3.36 13.31 11.61
CA LYS A 86 -4.09 12.03 11.57
C LYS A 86 -3.56 11.07 12.63
N ALA A 87 -4.49 10.44 13.36
CA ALA A 87 -4.22 9.39 14.32
C ALA A 87 -5.22 8.23 14.14
N ILE A 88 -4.75 7.03 14.44
CA ILE A 88 -5.52 5.78 14.40
C ILE A 88 -5.31 5.07 15.73
N ASN A 89 -6.35 4.44 16.26
CA ASN A 89 -6.27 3.54 17.40
C ASN A 89 -6.55 2.11 16.91
N THR A 90 -5.76 1.16 17.39
CA THR A 90 -5.95 -0.26 17.12
C THR A 90 -5.94 -1.03 18.44
N THR A 91 -6.60 -2.17 18.51
CA THR A 91 -6.38 -3.13 19.61
C THR A 91 -5.40 -4.20 19.16
N LYS A 92 -4.62 -4.72 20.11
CA LYS A 92 -3.80 -5.92 19.89
C LYS A 92 -4.68 -7.14 20.22
N ASN A 93 -5.00 -7.95 19.22
CA ASN A 93 -5.73 -9.19 19.42
C ASN A 93 -4.81 -10.30 19.96
N SER A 94 -5.40 -11.43 20.34
CA SER A 94 -4.72 -12.69 20.68
C SER A 94 -3.98 -13.28 19.48
N GLY A 95 -2.86 -12.66 19.10
CA GLY A 95 -1.85 -13.24 18.20
C GLY A 95 -0.65 -13.75 19.00
N THR A 96 0.20 -14.57 18.38
CA THR A 96 1.47 -14.96 19.01
C THR A 96 2.42 -13.76 19.08
N GLU A 97 3.41 -13.78 19.97
CA GLU A 97 4.40 -12.69 20.05
C GLU A 97 5.14 -12.45 18.71
N GLN A 98 5.24 -13.50 17.91
CA GLN A 98 5.88 -13.48 16.59
C GLN A 98 4.96 -12.94 15.48
N ASN A 99 3.64 -13.09 15.63
CA ASN A 99 2.64 -12.58 14.70
C ASN A 99 1.47 -11.95 15.46
N PRO A 100 1.66 -10.75 16.05
CA PRO A 100 0.58 -10.03 16.68
C PRO A 100 -0.48 -9.63 15.64
N SER A 101 -1.74 -9.94 15.93
CA SER A 101 -2.88 -9.50 15.12
C SER A 101 -3.41 -8.18 15.66
N TYR A 102 -3.74 -7.24 14.77
CA TYR A 102 -4.25 -5.91 15.15
C TYR A 102 -5.61 -5.67 14.50
N SER A 103 -6.55 -5.15 15.28
CA SER A 103 -7.87 -4.72 14.81
C SER A 103 -7.99 -3.20 14.80
N PHE A 104 -8.65 -2.65 13.78
CA PHE A 104 -8.98 -1.23 13.74
C PHE A 104 -10.03 -0.91 14.80
N VAL A 105 -9.79 0.12 15.61
CA VAL A 105 -10.78 0.59 16.60
C VAL A 105 -11.42 1.87 16.11
N SER A 106 -10.60 2.89 15.88
CA SER A 106 -11.10 4.21 15.50
C SER A 106 -10.00 5.06 14.86
N SER A 107 -10.40 6.16 14.26
CA SER A 107 -9.48 7.22 13.83
C SER A 107 -10.04 8.58 14.24
N ASN A 108 -9.17 9.56 14.43
CA ASN A 108 -9.65 10.92 14.66
C ASN A 108 -10.29 11.51 13.39
N SER A 109 -11.13 12.52 13.56
CA SER A 109 -11.86 13.21 12.47
C SER A 109 -10.97 13.97 11.50
N MET A 110 -9.67 14.10 11.77
CA MET A 110 -8.73 14.80 10.90
C MET A 110 -8.48 14.00 9.61
N ALA A 111 -8.33 14.70 8.49
CA ALA A 111 -7.81 14.13 7.25
C ALA A 111 -6.27 14.23 7.19
N HIS A 112 -5.66 13.48 6.28
CA HIS A 112 -4.27 13.73 5.90
C HIS A 112 -4.16 15.05 5.13
N ASN A 113 -3.09 15.80 5.39
CA ASN A 113 -2.72 17.04 4.72
C ASN A 113 -1.56 16.83 3.73
N HIS A 114 -1.31 15.59 3.33
CA HIS A 114 -0.28 15.19 2.39
C HIS A 114 -0.80 14.00 1.57
N PRO A 115 -0.29 13.78 0.34
CA PRO A 115 -0.69 12.64 -0.46
C PRO A 115 -0.24 11.30 0.18
N PRO A 116 -0.91 10.19 -0.16
CA PRO A 116 -0.41 8.86 0.14
C PRO A 116 0.89 8.59 -0.62
N ASP A 117 1.76 7.77 -0.04
CA ASP A 117 3.06 7.41 -0.60
C ASP A 117 3.29 5.91 -0.44
N GLU A 118 2.66 5.14 -1.33
CA GLU A 118 2.69 3.68 -1.34
C GLU A 118 4.11 3.12 -1.56
N ASP A 119 4.89 3.77 -2.43
CA ASP A 119 6.26 3.34 -2.72
C ASP A 119 7.13 3.39 -1.47
N SER A 120 7.07 4.49 -0.69
CA SER A 120 7.78 4.57 0.58
C SER A 120 7.30 3.51 1.59
N GLN A 121 6.04 3.09 1.55
CA GLN A 121 5.55 2.01 2.42
C GLN A 121 6.13 0.67 2.04
N VAL A 122 6.10 0.35 0.75
CA VAL A 122 6.62 -0.91 0.22
C VAL A 122 8.12 -1.00 0.54
N VAL A 123 8.86 0.08 0.30
CA VAL A 123 10.28 0.20 0.64
C VAL A 123 10.51 0.03 2.15
N SER A 124 9.71 0.66 3.00
CA SER A 124 9.85 0.54 4.46
C SER A 124 9.54 -0.89 4.95
N THR A 125 8.54 -1.53 4.35
CA THR A 125 8.14 -2.92 4.63
C THR A 125 9.23 -3.88 4.20
N PHE A 126 9.81 -3.66 3.01
CA PHE A 126 10.94 -4.44 2.51
C PHE A 126 12.13 -4.36 3.45
N LYS A 127 12.55 -3.15 3.86
CA LYS A 127 13.66 -2.96 4.81
C LYS A 127 13.41 -3.69 6.14
N SER A 128 12.18 -3.64 6.64
CA SER A 128 11.78 -4.37 7.85
C SER A 128 11.96 -5.88 7.69
N LYS A 129 11.41 -6.45 6.61
CA LYS A 129 11.52 -7.88 6.31
C LYS A 129 12.96 -8.31 6.06
N LEU A 130 13.74 -7.52 5.33
CA LEU A 130 15.14 -7.81 5.04
C LEU A 130 15.95 -7.94 6.32
N LYS A 131 15.73 -7.04 7.28
CA LYS A 131 16.36 -7.10 8.60
C LYS A 131 15.96 -8.36 9.38
N GLN A 132 14.67 -8.72 9.37
CA GLN A 132 14.18 -9.92 10.06
C GLN A 132 14.79 -11.19 9.46
N VAL A 133 14.79 -11.30 8.12
CA VAL A 133 15.37 -12.44 7.40
C VAL A 133 16.88 -12.50 7.62
N GLY A 134 17.58 -11.37 7.60
CA GLY A 134 19.02 -11.30 7.90
C GLY A 134 19.36 -11.74 9.32
N GLN A 135 18.53 -11.37 10.30
CA GLN A 135 18.68 -11.84 11.69
C GLN A 135 18.48 -13.35 11.83
N ALA A 136 17.53 -13.92 11.09
CA ALA A 136 17.26 -15.35 11.07
C ALA A 136 18.30 -16.15 10.26
N ASN A 137 18.92 -15.53 9.25
CA ASN A 137 19.83 -16.20 8.30
C ASN A 137 21.23 -15.56 8.30
N ARG A 138 21.88 -15.53 9.46
CA ARG A 138 23.19 -14.85 9.63
C ARG A 138 24.33 -15.42 8.77
N SER A 139 24.19 -16.65 8.27
CA SER A 139 25.19 -17.32 7.42
C SER A 139 25.01 -17.02 5.93
N ALA A 140 23.86 -16.45 5.51
CA ALA A 140 23.60 -16.16 4.12
C ALA A 140 24.24 -14.82 3.71
N PRO A 141 24.84 -14.72 2.51
CA PRO A 141 25.32 -13.46 1.97
C PRO A 141 24.18 -12.40 1.89
N PRO A 142 24.39 -11.17 2.38
CA PRO A 142 23.39 -10.10 2.37
C PRO A 142 22.77 -9.85 0.99
N THR A 143 23.58 -9.89 -0.07
CA THR A 143 23.12 -9.71 -1.46
C THR A 143 22.14 -10.79 -1.90
N LYS A 144 22.31 -12.04 -1.45
CA LYS A 144 21.38 -13.12 -1.78
C LYS A 144 20.03 -12.91 -1.09
N LEU A 145 20.04 -12.53 0.18
CA LEU A 145 18.82 -12.22 0.94
C LEU A 145 18.07 -11.04 0.32
N TYR A 146 18.80 -9.99 -0.04
CA TYR A 146 18.24 -8.81 -0.71
C TYR A 146 17.56 -9.17 -2.03
N ASN A 147 18.26 -9.83 -2.95
CA ASN A 147 17.72 -10.17 -4.27
C ASN A 147 16.52 -11.12 -4.18
N HIS A 148 16.61 -12.12 -3.29
CA HIS A 148 15.52 -13.06 -3.07
C HIS A 148 14.26 -12.34 -2.57
N LEU A 149 14.39 -11.53 -1.52
CA LEU A 149 13.26 -10.81 -0.95
C LEU A 149 12.71 -9.73 -1.91
N ALA A 150 13.56 -9.07 -2.68
CA ALA A 150 13.13 -8.07 -3.65
C ALA A 150 12.28 -8.70 -4.75
N THR A 151 12.66 -9.90 -5.18
CA THR A 151 11.90 -10.73 -6.14
C THR A 151 10.59 -11.22 -5.53
N GLU A 152 10.62 -11.73 -4.30
CA GLU A 152 9.44 -12.21 -3.58
C GLU A 152 8.40 -11.10 -3.41
N MET A 153 8.84 -9.90 -3.04
CA MET A 153 7.98 -8.72 -2.86
C MET A 153 7.64 -8.00 -4.17
N LYS A 154 8.18 -8.43 -5.31
CA LYS A 154 7.97 -7.84 -6.64
C LYS A 154 8.21 -6.33 -6.67
N LEU A 155 9.34 -5.89 -6.11
CA LEU A 155 9.67 -4.46 -6.09
C LEU A 155 9.86 -3.90 -7.50
N SER A 156 9.32 -2.71 -7.75
CA SER A 156 9.54 -1.98 -9.00
C SER A 156 10.92 -1.30 -9.03
N ASP A 157 11.42 -0.97 -10.22
CA ASP A 157 12.69 -0.24 -10.39
C ASP A 157 12.71 1.08 -9.62
N LYS A 158 11.57 1.77 -9.56
CA LYS A 158 11.41 2.99 -8.77
C LYS A 158 11.61 2.73 -7.28
N GLN A 159 10.98 1.69 -6.74
CA GLN A 159 11.10 1.31 -5.33
C GLN A 159 12.52 0.82 -5.01
N MET A 160 13.15 0.11 -5.94
CA MET A 160 14.55 -0.31 -5.84
C MET A 160 15.50 0.90 -5.81
N GLY A 161 15.23 1.93 -6.62
CA GLY A 161 15.99 3.18 -6.62
C GLY A 161 15.84 4.02 -5.34
N MET A 162 14.83 3.75 -4.52
CA MET A 162 14.64 4.40 -3.21
C MET A 162 15.41 3.71 -2.07
N LEU A 163 16.00 2.54 -2.32
CA LEU A 163 16.84 1.82 -1.36
C LEU A 163 18.27 2.38 -1.41
N THR A 164 18.81 2.74 -0.25
CA THR A 164 20.19 3.23 -0.15
C THR A 164 21.15 2.07 0.06
N ARG A 165 22.43 2.24 -0.30
CA ARG A 165 23.47 1.22 -0.03
C ARG A 165 23.63 0.89 1.47
N SER A 166 23.17 1.79 2.35
CA SER A 166 23.14 1.58 3.80
C SER A 166 22.02 0.64 4.23
N ASP A 167 21.02 0.39 3.39
CA ASP A 167 19.87 -0.47 3.71
C ASP A 167 20.12 -1.95 3.36
N THR A 168 21.25 -2.26 2.71
CA THR A 168 21.65 -3.63 2.33
C THR A 168 22.28 -4.44 3.47
N LEU A 169 22.50 -3.87 4.65
CA LEU A 169 23.20 -4.48 5.79
C LEU A 169 22.68 -3.98 7.14
#